data_AF-A0A8S9YT33-F1
#
_entry.id   AF-A0A8S9YT33-F1
#
_cell.length_a   1.000
_cell.length_b   1.000
_cell.length_c   1.000
_cell.angle_alpha   90.00
_cell.angle_beta   90.00
_cell.angle_gamma   90.00
#
_symmetry.space_group_name_H-M   'P 1'
#
loop_
_entity.id
_entity.type
_entity.pdbx_description
1 polymer ?
#
loop_
_entity_poly.entity_id
_entity_poly.type
_entity_poly.pdbx_seq_one_letter_code
_entity_poly.pdbx_strand_id
1 'polypeptide(L)'
;MFCNPTVDLLVFERVLLRMADKHTRSSDFDSICVYPLTRGSPVCLPTGFKHLTQGKFVRLYEVIPEFGNTEKRPTRRAEVAGQLIFSPEDRLNILRRHLSKEYIQVALYRFALETCFGLPVCHQDPKLSFPSGNVLVDLGAGDVSSSPTVGTLLSRNHTFVVAADLYHSWSCLPPSPINRLTCDLVKQQVIPLRNECADFVMSISFIQWLIASTDDKSTIMNAFLSEVARLLRSGGQCVLQFYPQSSADINLVCHKLTCVHPHLSGCRIVSRPLLNRGLKVFIYARRID
;
A
#
# COMPACT_ATOMS: atom_id res chain seq x y z
N MET A 1 22.59 -25.38 -9.92
CA MET A 1 23.13 -24.15 -10.55
C MET A 1 22.75 -23.00 -9.64
N PHE A 2 23.69 -22.52 -8.83
CA PHE A 2 23.42 -21.52 -7.79
C PHE A 2 23.41 -20.12 -8.43
N CYS A 3 22.23 -19.52 -8.58
CA CYS A 3 22.12 -18.10 -8.93
C CYS A 3 22.48 -17.29 -7.69
N ASN A 4 23.49 -16.44 -7.83
CA ASN A 4 24.09 -15.66 -6.75
C ASN A 4 23.22 -14.40 -6.48
N PRO A 5 22.54 -14.28 -5.33
CA PRO A 5 21.53 -13.22 -5.08
C PRO A 5 22.10 -11.80 -5.01
N THR A 6 23.42 -11.64 -4.89
CA THR A 6 24.11 -10.33 -4.87
C THR A 6 24.25 -9.69 -6.24
N VAL A 7 24.18 -10.47 -7.33
CA VAL A 7 24.33 -9.93 -8.70
C VAL A 7 23.07 -9.20 -9.15
N ASP A 8 21.88 -9.65 -8.71
CA ASP A 8 20.61 -9.02 -9.07
C ASP A 8 20.45 -7.61 -8.45
N LEU A 9 20.92 -7.41 -7.21
CA LEU A 9 20.87 -6.10 -6.53
C LEU A 9 21.76 -5.03 -7.19
N LEU A 10 22.93 -5.39 -7.69
CA LEU A 10 23.86 -4.46 -8.33
C LEU A 10 23.44 -4.10 -9.77
N VAL A 11 22.86 -5.05 -10.49
CA VAL A 11 22.23 -4.78 -11.80
C VAL A 11 20.99 -3.89 -11.61
N PHE A 12 20.24 -4.12 -10.54
CA PHE A 12 19.07 -3.34 -10.13
C PHE A 12 19.39 -1.88 -9.78
N GLU A 13 20.45 -1.62 -9.00
CA GLU A 13 20.92 -0.24 -8.72
C GLU A 13 21.38 0.50 -9.99
N ARG A 14 22.04 -0.20 -10.93
CA ARG A 14 22.53 0.42 -12.18
C ARG A 14 21.41 0.79 -13.13
N VAL A 15 20.33 0.01 -13.20
CA VAL A 15 19.13 0.37 -13.98
C VAL A 15 18.44 1.59 -13.36
N LEU A 16 18.42 1.69 -12.03
CA LEU A 16 17.85 2.82 -11.31
C LEU A 16 18.60 4.13 -11.58
N LEU A 17 19.94 4.10 -11.50
CA LEU A 17 20.78 5.26 -11.76
C LEU A 17 20.61 5.75 -13.21
N ARG A 18 20.59 4.85 -14.20
CA ARG A 18 20.39 5.20 -15.61
C ARG A 18 19.01 5.77 -15.92
N MET A 19 18.01 5.41 -15.13
CA MET A 19 16.64 5.91 -15.26
C MET A 19 16.41 7.23 -14.54
N ALA A 20 17.14 7.48 -13.44
CA ALA A 20 17.10 8.73 -12.68
C ALA A 20 17.83 9.88 -13.40
N ASP A 21 18.94 9.58 -14.10
CA ASP A 21 19.77 10.57 -14.80
C ASP A 21 19.03 11.33 -15.92
N LYS A 22 17.93 10.78 -16.45
CA LYS A 22 17.15 11.43 -17.52
C LYS A 22 16.17 12.50 -17.03
N HIS A 23 15.96 12.66 -15.72
CA HIS A 23 14.87 13.50 -15.18
C HIS A 23 15.28 14.52 -14.11
N THR A 24 16.58 14.74 -13.89
CA THR A 24 17.08 15.73 -12.93
C THR A 24 16.95 17.16 -13.45
N ARG A 25 15.76 17.78 -13.32
CA ARG A 25 15.54 19.24 -13.32
C ARG A 25 14.08 19.57 -12.98
N SER A 26 13.68 19.40 -11.72
CA SER A 26 12.61 20.19 -11.07
C SER A 26 12.48 19.77 -9.60
N SER A 27 12.39 20.76 -8.71
CA SER A 27 12.18 20.62 -7.25
C SER A 27 10.81 20.05 -6.87
N ASP A 28 9.87 19.92 -7.81
CA ASP A 28 8.55 19.32 -7.57
C ASP A 28 8.60 17.78 -7.55
N PHE A 29 9.71 17.16 -7.99
CA PHE A 29 9.79 15.71 -8.11
C PHE A 29 9.90 14.95 -6.79
N ASP A 30 10.41 15.61 -5.74
CA ASP A 30 10.64 15.04 -4.39
C ASP A 30 9.69 15.58 -3.30
N SER A 31 8.52 16.10 -3.73
CA SER A 31 7.53 16.61 -2.78
C SER A 31 6.64 15.49 -2.19
N ILE A 32 6.37 15.58 -0.89
CA ILE A 32 5.35 14.79 -0.20
C ILE A 32 4.26 15.75 0.26
N CYS A 33 3.05 15.56 -0.25
CA CYS A 33 1.90 16.36 0.14
C CYS A 33 1.09 15.59 1.20
N VAL A 34 0.75 16.26 2.29
CA VAL A 34 -0.05 15.69 3.37
C VAL A 34 -1.33 16.49 3.55
N TYR A 35 -2.45 15.78 3.65
CA TYR A 35 -3.79 16.34 3.82
C TYR A 35 -4.51 15.66 4.99
N PRO A 36 -5.49 16.32 5.64
CA PRO A 36 -6.34 15.65 6.63
C PRO A 36 -7.20 14.55 6.01
N LEU A 37 -7.64 13.57 6.81
CA LEU A 37 -8.53 12.50 6.33
C LEU A 37 -9.84 13.08 5.81
N THR A 38 -10.45 14.00 6.54
CA THR A 38 -11.66 14.73 6.15
C THR A 38 -11.50 16.21 6.44
N ARG A 39 -12.31 17.06 5.80
CA ARG A 39 -12.29 18.50 6.04
C ARG A 39 -12.57 18.78 7.52
N GLY A 40 -11.68 19.53 8.17
CA GLY A 40 -11.79 19.87 9.59
C GLY A 40 -11.26 18.80 10.55
N SER A 41 -10.84 17.62 10.09
CA SER A 41 -10.16 16.64 10.94
C SER A 41 -8.70 17.04 11.18
N PRO A 42 -8.16 16.82 12.40
CA PRO A 42 -6.76 17.06 12.66
C PRO A 42 -5.88 16.09 11.86
N VAL A 43 -4.73 16.58 11.39
CA VAL A 43 -3.74 15.74 10.72
C VAL A 43 -2.96 14.94 11.76
N CYS A 44 -3.06 13.62 11.72
CA CYS A 44 -2.19 12.71 12.48
C CYS A 44 -1.14 12.10 11.56
N LEU A 45 0.13 12.46 11.75
CA LEU A 45 1.24 11.99 10.94
C LEU A 45 1.75 10.61 11.41
N PRO A 46 2.40 9.85 10.51
CA PRO A 46 3.19 8.67 10.88
C PRO A 46 4.18 8.93 12.01
N THR A 47 4.39 7.92 12.85
CA THR A 47 5.45 7.96 13.87
C THR A 47 6.81 8.08 13.17
N GLY A 48 7.63 9.04 13.58
CA GLY A 48 8.94 9.28 12.96
C GLY A 48 8.91 9.96 11.59
N PHE A 49 7.74 10.36 11.07
CA PHE A 49 7.59 10.94 9.73
C PHE A 49 8.61 12.06 9.44
N LYS A 50 8.74 13.02 10.37
CA LYS A 50 9.66 14.17 10.22
C LYS A 50 11.11 13.77 10.00
N HIS A 51 11.58 12.73 10.71
CA HIS A 51 12.94 12.22 10.59
C HIS A 51 13.12 11.47 9.26
N LEU A 52 12.14 10.65 8.90
CA LEU A 52 12.20 9.79 7.71
C LEU A 52 12.02 10.56 6.39
N THR A 53 11.42 11.74 6.46
CA THR A 53 11.29 12.66 5.32
C THR A 53 12.31 13.79 5.37
N GLN A 54 13.33 13.71 6.24
CA GLN A 54 14.38 14.71 6.30
C GLN A 54 15.11 14.78 4.94
N GLY A 55 15.19 15.99 4.37
CA GLY A 55 15.71 16.20 3.01
C GLY A 55 14.68 16.12 1.88
N LYS A 56 13.42 15.76 2.16
CA LYS A 56 12.30 15.85 1.21
C LYS A 56 11.47 17.11 1.44
N PHE A 57 10.83 17.61 0.38
CA PHE A 57 9.93 18.76 0.49
C PHE A 57 8.55 18.29 0.96
N VAL A 58 8.27 18.42 2.27
CA VAL A 58 6.96 18.09 2.83
C VAL A 58 6.06 19.32 2.84
N ARG A 59 4.89 19.23 2.20
CA ARG A 59 3.85 20.26 2.22
C ARG A 59 2.64 19.76 2.97
N LEU A 60 2.30 20.40 4.08
CA LEU A 60 1.06 20.16 4.80
C LEU A 60 -0.01 21.12 4.29
N TYR A 61 -1.16 20.57 3.96
CA TYR A 61 -2.30 21.33 3.46
C TYR A 61 -3.49 21.13 4.39
N GLU A 62 -4.14 22.22 4.75
CA GLU A 62 -5.39 22.18 5.53
C GLU A 62 -6.60 21.83 4.66
N VAL A 63 -6.50 22.11 3.35
CA VAL A 63 -7.58 21.92 2.38
C VAL A 63 -7.19 20.85 1.37
N ILE A 64 -8.11 19.91 1.16
CA ILE A 64 -7.98 18.85 0.18
C ILE A 64 -8.19 19.45 -1.22
N PRO A 65 -7.23 19.32 -2.15
CA PRO A 65 -7.41 19.79 -3.51
C PRO A 65 -8.46 18.93 -4.23
N GLU A 66 -9.24 19.58 -5.09
CA GLU A 66 -10.06 18.85 -6.05
C GLU A 66 -9.15 18.17 -7.06
N PHE A 67 -9.07 16.84 -7.03
CA PHE A 67 -8.38 16.09 -8.08
C PHE A 67 -9.14 16.29 -9.39
N GLY A 68 -8.44 16.83 -10.39
CA GLY A 68 -9.04 17.40 -11.59
C GLY A 68 -9.91 16.44 -12.40
N ASN A 69 -10.93 17.03 -13.04
CA ASN A 69 -11.68 16.44 -14.14
C ASN A 69 -10.73 16.23 -15.33
N THR A 70 -10.08 15.07 -15.41
CA THR A 70 -9.39 14.69 -16.64
C THR A 70 -10.39 14.03 -17.57
N GLU A 71 -10.70 14.68 -18.70
CA GLU A 71 -11.57 14.20 -19.79
C GLU A 71 -11.22 12.77 -20.29
N LYS A 72 -10.01 12.29 -19.99
CA LYS A 72 -9.61 10.89 -20.18
C LYS A 72 -9.45 10.18 -18.83
N ARG A 73 -10.43 9.34 -18.51
CA ARG A 73 -10.41 8.42 -17.36
C ARG A 73 -9.44 7.27 -17.64
N PRO A 74 -8.36 7.07 -16.87
CA PRO A 74 -7.60 5.84 -16.96
C PRO A 74 -8.46 4.67 -16.46
N THR A 75 -8.68 3.67 -17.31
CA THR A 75 -9.40 2.44 -16.96
C THR A 75 -8.63 1.68 -15.88
N ARG A 76 -9.30 1.30 -14.79
CA ARG A 76 -8.67 0.52 -13.71
C ARG A 76 -8.40 -0.90 -14.20
N ARG A 77 -7.34 -1.53 -13.68
CA ARG A 77 -7.14 -2.98 -13.90
C ARG A 77 -8.37 -3.78 -13.48
N ALA A 78 -9.06 -3.35 -12.42
CA ALA A 78 -10.28 -3.99 -11.94
C ALA A 78 -11.39 -4.05 -13.01
N GLU A 79 -11.47 -3.04 -13.86
CA GLU A 79 -12.47 -2.94 -14.93
C GLU A 79 -12.04 -3.73 -16.18
N VAL A 80 -10.73 -3.81 -16.43
CA VAL A 80 -10.16 -4.54 -17.58
C VAL A 80 -10.10 -6.06 -17.35
N ALA A 81 -9.90 -6.51 -16.10
CA ALA A 81 -9.78 -7.93 -15.77
C ALA A 81 -11.04 -8.74 -16.07
N GLY A 82 -12.21 -8.09 -16.17
CA GLY A 82 -13.46 -8.72 -16.57
C GLY A 82 -13.60 -8.97 -18.08
N GLN A 83 -12.61 -8.63 -18.92
CA GLN A 83 -12.80 -8.51 -20.38
C GLN A 83 -11.77 -9.24 -21.28
N LEU A 84 -10.81 -10.02 -20.78
CA LEU A 84 -9.66 -10.45 -21.62
C LEU A 84 -9.52 -11.95 -21.92
N ILE A 85 -9.52 -12.26 -23.23
CA ILE A 85 -8.88 -13.41 -23.90
C ILE A 85 -7.55 -12.88 -24.49
N PHE A 86 -6.40 -13.50 -24.22
CA PHE A 86 -5.07 -12.96 -24.58
C PHE A 86 -4.43 -13.63 -25.81
N SER A 87 -3.85 -12.81 -26.70
CA SER A 87 -3.02 -13.25 -27.84
C SER A 87 -1.56 -13.55 -27.44
N PRO A 88 -0.75 -14.19 -28.31
CA PRO A 88 0.67 -14.49 -28.03
C PRO A 88 1.57 -13.24 -27.87
N GLU A 89 1.30 -12.16 -28.60
CA GLU A 89 2.04 -10.89 -28.49
C GLU A 89 1.70 -10.15 -27.18
N ASP A 90 0.48 -10.33 -26.68
CA ASP A 90 0.11 -9.88 -25.34
C ASP A 90 0.99 -10.56 -24.29
N ARG A 91 1.39 -11.83 -24.48
CA ARG A 91 2.21 -12.57 -23.49
C ARG A 91 3.60 -11.97 -23.31
N LEU A 92 4.28 -11.55 -24.38
CA LEU A 92 5.61 -10.92 -24.29
C LEU A 92 5.54 -9.52 -23.67
N ASN A 93 4.51 -8.74 -24.02
CA ASN A 93 4.22 -7.46 -23.39
C ASN A 93 3.82 -7.63 -21.91
N ILE A 94 3.11 -8.70 -21.57
CA ILE A 94 2.76 -9.09 -20.21
C ILE A 94 4.03 -9.38 -19.40
N LEU A 95 5.00 -10.13 -19.94
CA LEU A 95 6.28 -10.43 -19.26
C LEU A 95 7.12 -9.17 -18.95
N ARG A 96 7.30 -8.25 -19.90
CA ARG A 96 7.97 -6.96 -19.64
C ARG A 96 7.19 -6.09 -18.64
N ARG A 97 5.85 -6.14 -18.70
CA ARG A 97 4.99 -5.51 -17.68
C ARG A 97 5.17 -6.15 -16.31
N HIS A 98 5.39 -7.47 -16.20
CA HIS A 98 5.56 -8.16 -14.92
C HIS A 98 6.79 -7.69 -14.14
N LEU A 99 7.95 -7.56 -14.78
CA LEU A 99 9.15 -7.00 -14.13
C LEU A 99 8.91 -5.56 -13.64
N SER A 100 8.18 -4.76 -14.41
CA SER A 100 7.80 -3.40 -13.98
C SER A 100 6.75 -3.38 -12.86
N LYS A 101 5.86 -4.39 -12.79
CA LYS A 101 4.80 -4.50 -11.77
C LYS A 101 5.41 -4.86 -10.42
N GLU A 102 6.30 -5.85 -10.38
CA GLU A 102 6.97 -6.23 -9.13
C GLU A 102 7.76 -5.05 -8.56
N TYR A 103 8.49 -4.32 -9.41
CA TYR A 103 9.20 -3.12 -8.99
C TYR A 103 8.27 -2.03 -8.44
N ILE A 104 7.11 -1.83 -9.08
CA ILE A 104 6.09 -0.90 -8.56
C ILE A 104 5.59 -1.35 -7.20
N GLN A 105 5.26 -2.63 -7.04
CA GLN A 105 4.78 -3.18 -5.78
C GLN A 105 5.83 -3.02 -4.67
N VAL A 106 7.07 -3.46 -4.91
CA VAL A 106 8.17 -3.31 -3.94
C VAL A 106 8.31 -1.87 -3.46
N ALA A 107 8.24 -0.88 -4.36
CA ALA A 107 8.35 0.52 -3.95
C ALA A 107 7.13 1.03 -3.16
N LEU A 108 5.92 0.57 -3.47
CA LEU A 108 4.71 0.91 -2.71
C LEU A 108 4.76 0.34 -1.30
N TYR A 109 5.11 -0.95 -1.18
CA TYR A 109 5.28 -1.62 0.11
C TYR A 109 6.39 -0.96 0.92
N ARG A 110 7.53 -0.65 0.29
CA ARG A 110 8.64 0.05 0.94
C ARG A 110 8.21 1.41 1.46
N PHE A 111 7.48 2.19 0.67
CA PHE A 111 6.98 3.49 1.10
C PHE A 111 6.03 3.35 2.31
N ALA A 112 5.12 2.39 2.27
CA ALA A 112 4.21 2.13 3.39
C ALA A 112 4.98 1.75 4.67
N LEU A 113 5.92 0.82 4.57
CA LEU A 113 6.72 0.36 5.72
C LEU A 113 7.64 1.47 6.25
N GLU A 114 8.48 2.05 5.39
CA GLU A 114 9.51 3.01 5.80
C GLU A 114 8.91 4.36 6.15
N THR A 115 8.05 4.92 5.29
CA THR A 115 7.57 6.31 5.45
C THR A 115 6.30 6.40 6.28
N CYS A 116 5.40 5.42 6.17
CA CYS A 116 4.10 5.48 6.85
C CYS A 116 4.05 4.71 8.17
N PHE A 117 4.75 3.59 8.33
CA PHE A 117 4.85 2.90 9.63
C PHE A 117 6.13 3.24 10.40
N GLY A 118 7.11 3.85 9.73
CA GLY A 118 8.39 4.20 10.33
C GLY A 118 9.32 3.01 10.55
N LEU A 119 9.12 1.90 9.83
CA LEU A 119 9.88 0.66 9.97
C LEU A 119 11.12 0.68 9.07
N PRO A 120 12.33 0.42 9.59
CA PRO A 120 13.56 0.51 8.82
C PRO A 120 13.66 -0.71 7.89
N VAL A 121 13.61 -0.48 6.58
CA VAL A 121 13.74 -1.57 5.61
C VAL A 121 15.18 -1.72 5.11
N CYS A 122 15.98 -0.65 5.04
CA CYS A 122 17.37 -0.71 4.53
C CYS A 122 18.45 -0.23 5.49
N HIS A 123 18.16 0.77 6.34
CA HIS A 123 19.12 1.33 7.27
C HIS A 123 18.58 1.20 8.69
N GLN A 124 19.16 0.30 9.47
CA GLN A 124 19.00 0.36 10.91
C GLN A 124 19.90 1.49 11.39
N ASP A 125 19.31 2.61 11.78
CA ASP A 125 20.01 3.46 12.73
C ASP A 125 20.12 2.65 14.03
N PRO A 126 21.32 2.31 14.51
CA PRO A 126 21.50 1.51 15.72
C PRO A 126 20.88 2.15 16.97
N LYS A 127 20.48 3.43 16.92
CA LYS A 127 19.77 4.13 18.00
C LYS A 127 18.25 3.95 17.98
N LEU A 128 17.68 3.47 16.88
CA LEU A 128 16.25 3.20 16.75
C LEU A 128 15.99 1.70 17.01
N SER A 129 15.75 1.37 18.28
CA SER A 129 15.26 0.04 18.65
C SER A 129 13.78 -0.07 18.32
N PHE A 130 13.43 -0.87 17.31
CA PHE A 130 12.04 -1.23 17.05
C PHE A 130 11.69 -2.46 17.88
N PRO A 131 10.52 -2.49 18.53
CA PRO A 131 10.08 -3.68 19.22
C PRO A 131 9.98 -4.83 18.21
N SER A 132 10.83 -5.85 18.38
CA SER A 132 10.64 -7.16 17.74
C SER A 132 9.41 -7.80 18.37
N GLY A 133 8.45 -8.26 17.56
CA GLY A 133 7.19 -8.82 18.08
C GLY A 133 5.94 -8.49 17.27
N ASN A 134 6.03 -7.62 16.27
CA ASN A 134 4.82 -7.05 15.65
C ASN A 134 4.14 -8.00 14.66
N VAL A 135 2.80 -7.90 14.61
CA VAL A 135 1.90 -8.58 13.70
C VAL A 135 1.49 -7.64 12.56
N LEU A 136 1.76 -8.03 11.33
CA LEU A 136 1.31 -7.34 10.11
C LEU A 136 0.25 -8.17 9.40
N VAL A 137 -0.87 -7.53 9.05
CA VAL A 137 -1.91 -8.11 8.18
C VAL A 137 -1.95 -7.34 6.86
N ASP A 138 -1.66 -8.02 5.76
CA ASP A 138 -1.72 -7.49 4.39
C ASP A 138 -3.01 -7.97 3.70
N LEU A 139 -3.92 -7.04 3.43
CA LEU A 139 -5.26 -7.27 2.88
C LEU A 139 -5.29 -6.98 1.38
N GLY A 140 -5.68 -7.98 0.60
CA GLY A 140 -5.66 -7.94 -0.85
C GLY A 140 -4.25 -8.16 -1.40
N ALA A 141 -3.50 -9.05 -0.76
CA ALA A 141 -2.07 -9.29 -1.01
C ALA A 141 -1.78 -9.93 -2.39
N GLY A 142 -2.80 -10.44 -3.08
CA GLY A 142 -2.71 -11.05 -4.40
C GLY A 142 -1.59 -12.09 -4.54
N ASP A 143 -0.93 -12.03 -5.69
CA ASP A 143 0.28 -12.81 -5.98
C ASP A 143 1.54 -12.19 -5.37
N VAL A 144 1.47 -11.01 -4.76
CA VAL A 144 2.66 -10.33 -4.21
C VAL A 144 3.27 -11.09 -3.05
N SER A 145 2.45 -11.84 -2.30
CA SER A 145 2.90 -12.82 -1.29
C SER A 145 3.74 -13.98 -1.86
N SER A 146 3.79 -14.13 -3.19
CA SER A 146 4.67 -15.06 -3.90
C SER A 146 6.00 -14.46 -4.35
N SER A 147 6.15 -13.12 -4.32
CA SER A 147 7.43 -12.47 -4.61
C SER A 147 8.39 -12.66 -3.43
N PRO A 148 9.56 -13.31 -3.62
CA PRO A 148 10.55 -13.46 -2.57
C PRO A 148 11.02 -12.10 -2.01
N THR A 149 11.08 -11.08 -2.86
CA THR A 149 11.53 -9.73 -2.49
C THR A 149 10.55 -9.07 -1.52
N VAL A 150 9.25 -9.06 -1.84
CA VAL A 150 8.24 -8.51 -0.92
C VAL A 150 8.07 -9.38 0.31
N GLY A 151 8.17 -10.71 0.17
CA GLY A 151 8.16 -11.65 1.29
C GLY A 151 9.24 -11.34 2.33
N THR A 152 10.47 -11.14 1.86
CA THR A 152 11.62 -10.76 2.69
C THR A 152 11.43 -9.39 3.32
N LEU A 153 10.94 -8.42 2.53
CA LEU A 153 10.66 -7.06 2.99
C LEU A 153 9.68 -7.05 4.18
N LEU A 154 8.58 -7.78 4.05
CA LEU A 154 7.54 -7.86 5.09
C LEU A 154 8.05 -8.61 6.32
N SER A 155 8.79 -9.71 6.14
CA SER A 155 9.22 -10.56 7.25
C SER A 155 10.40 -9.98 8.04
N ARG A 156 11.09 -8.95 7.52
CA ARG A 156 12.29 -8.36 8.15
C ARG A 156 12.00 -7.66 9.49
N ASN A 157 10.84 -7.04 9.62
CA ASN A 157 10.47 -6.20 10.77
C ASN A 157 9.27 -6.73 11.57
N HIS A 158 8.74 -7.89 11.20
CA HIS A 158 7.53 -8.44 11.77
C HIS A 158 7.77 -9.87 12.21
N THR A 159 7.26 -10.19 13.40
CA THR A 159 7.31 -11.55 13.93
C THR A 159 6.28 -12.44 13.26
N PHE A 160 5.15 -11.85 12.84
CA PHE A 160 4.09 -12.58 12.17
C PHE A 160 3.49 -11.74 11.05
N VAL A 161 3.45 -12.31 9.85
CA VAL A 161 2.82 -11.68 8.68
C VAL A 161 1.71 -12.58 8.20
N VAL A 162 0.52 -12.00 8.03
CA VAL A 162 -0.65 -12.65 7.42
C VAL A 162 -0.97 -11.93 6.11
N ALA A 163 -1.00 -12.66 5.00
CA ALA A 163 -1.48 -12.17 3.71
C ALA A 163 -2.88 -12.75 3.46
N ALA A 164 -3.89 -11.89 3.30
CA ALA A 164 -5.27 -12.29 3.03
C ALA A 164 -5.69 -11.90 1.60
N ASP A 165 -6.20 -12.87 0.84
CA ASP A 165 -6.71 -12.65 -0.53
C ASP A 165 -7.62 -13.82 -0.96
N LEU A 166 -8.37 -13.65 -2.06
CA LEU A 166 -9.19 -14.70 -2.70
C LEU A 166 -8.34 -15.62 -3.60
N TYR A 167 -7.02 -15.51 -3.57
CA TYR A 167 -6.15 -16.19 -4.53
C TYR A 167 -6.11 -17.71 -4.31
N HIS A 168 -6.79 -18.44 -5.21
CA HIS A 168 -7.04 -19.88 -5.10
C HIS A 168 -5.81 -20.78 -5.30
N SER A 169 -4.67 -20.25 -5.72
CA SER A 169 -3.48 -21.06 -6.07
C SER A 169 -2.35 -20.99 -5.04
N TRP A 170 -2.63 -20.59 -3.79
CA TRP A 170 -1.58 -20.47 -2.77
C TRP A 170 -0.91 -21.79 -2.37
N SER A 171 -1.62 -22.91 -2.49
CA SER A 171 -1.08 -24.25 -2.24
C SER A 171 0.01 -24.65 -3.25
N CYS A 172 0.02 -24.02 -4.43
CA CYS A 172 1.01 -24.28 -5.48
C CYS A 172 2.26 -23.39 -5.37
N LEU A 173 2.26 -22.43 -4.43
CA LEU A 173 3.37 -21.52 -4.23
C LEU A 173 4.41 -22.12 -3.28
N PRO A 174 5.70 -21.77 -3.44
CA PRO A 174 6.74 -22.25 -2.54
C PRO A 174 6.46 -21.82 -1.09
N PRO A 175 7.04 -22.55 -0.11
CA PRO A 175 7.02 -22.17 1.29
C PRO A 175 7.48 -20.72 1.47
N SER A 176 6.76 -19.97 2.30
CA SER A 176 7.02 -18.55 2.57
C SER A 176 6.95 -18.30 4.07
N PRO A 177 7.74 -17.36 4.62
CA PRO A 177 7.59 -16.89 5.99
C PRO A 177 6.24 -16.17 6.25
N ILE A 178 5.47 -15.89 5.20
CA ILE A 178 4.15 -15.27 5.28
C ILE A 178 3.06 -16.34 5.41
N ASN A 179 2.22 -16.20 6.44
CA ASN A 179 1.02 -17.01 6.62
C ASN A 179 -0.04 -16.53 5.65
N ARG A 180 -0.61 -17.43 4.85
CA ARG A 180 -1.59 -17.08 3.81
C ARG A 180 -2.99 -17.44 4.29
N LEU A 181 -3.93 -16.48 4.27
CA LEU A 181 -5.33 -16.64 4.67
C LEU A 181 -6.38 -16.43 3.56
N THR A 182 -6.97 -17.51 3.02
CA THR A 182 -7.83 -17.37 1.83
C THR A 182 -9.14 -16.77 2.26
N CYS A 183 -9.43 -15.57 1.79
CA CYS A 183 -10.52 -14.74 2.29
C CYS A 183 -11.09 -13.90 1.14
N ASP A 184 -12.40 -14.02 0.88
CA ASP A 184 -13.08 -13.14 -0.08
C ASP A 184 -13.33 -11.79 0.60
N LEU A 185 -12.39 -10.86 0.51
CA LEU A 185 -12.49 -9.54 1.14
C LEU A 185 -13.63 -8.66 0.58
N VAL A 186 -14.34 -9.11 -0.46
CA VAL A 186 -15.51 -8.42 -1.03
C VAL A 186 -16.81 -8.96 -0.45
N LYS A 187 -16.94 -10.29 -0.37
CA LYS A 187 -18.18 -10.97 0.10
C LYS A 187 -18.16 -11.30 1.58
N GLN A 188 -16.98 -11.53 2.14
CA GLN A 188 -16.82 -11.95 3.52
C GLN A 188 -16.89 -10.75 4.44
N GLN A 189 -17.82 -10.81 5.39
CA GLN A 189 -18.03 -9.73 6.35
C GLN A 189 -17.04 -9.76 7.51
N VAL A 190 -16.41 -10.91 7.78
CA VAL A 190 -15.48 -11.10 8.90
C VAL A 190 -14.22 -11.86 8.46
N ILE A 191 -13.07 -11.20 8.56
CA ILE A 191 -11.75 -11.79 8.37
C ILE A 191 -11.47 -12.71 9.56
N PRO A 192 -11.08 -13.99 9.36
CA PRO A 192 -10.98 -14.99 10.43
C PRO A 192 -9.68 -14.83 11.25
N LEU A 193 -9.53 -13.66 11.85
CA LEU A 193 -8.50 -13.25 12.77
C LEU A 193 -9.17 -12.61 13.99
N ARG A 194 -8.55 -12.73 15.16
CA ARG A 194 -9.08 -12.17 16.41
C ARG A 194 -9.12 -10.64 16.34
N ASN A 195 -10.04 -10.03 17.10
CA ASN A 195 -10.04 -8.58 17.30
C ASN A 195 -8.70 -8.12 17.89
N GLU A 196 -8.26 -6.92 17.50
CA GLU A 196 -7.10 -6.23 18.08
C GLU A 196 -5.81 -7.05 18.04
N CYS A 197 -5.63 -7.86 17.00
CA CYS A 197 -4.48 -8.74 16.85
C CYS A 197 -3.32 -8.12 16.05
N ALA A 198 -3.56 -7.01 15.35
CA ALA A 198 -2.61 -6.44 14.39
C ALA A 198 -2.00 -5.13 14.91
N ASP A 199 -0.67 -5.07 14.92
CA ASP A 199 0.09 -3.83 15.05
C ASP A 199 -0.05 -2.97 13.80
N PHE A 200 0.00 -3.64 12.65
CA PHE A 200 -0.02 -3.02 11.34
C PHE A 200 -1.06 -3.71 10.46
N VAL A 201 -1.92 -2.91 9.83
CA VAL A 201 -2.81 -3.37 8.76
C VAL A 201 -2.45 -2.63 7.49
N MET A 202 -2.21 -3.36 6.41
CA MET A 202 -1.84 -2.75 5.14
C MET A 202 -2.75 -3.28 4.03
N SER A 203 -3.02 -2.44 3.04
CA SER A 203 -3.68 -2.85 1.81
C SER A 203 -3.07 -2.07 0.66
N ILE A 204 -2.32 -2.75 -0.20
CA ILE A 204 -1.66 -2.13 -1.36
C ILE A 204 -2.39 -2.54 -2.63
N SER A 205 -2.86 -1.55 -3.40
CA SER A 205 -3.49 -1.77 -4.70
C SER A 205 -4.71 -2.71 -4.66
N PHE A 206 -5.52 -2.69 -3.58
CA PHE A 206 -6.72 -3.51 -3.46
C PHE A 206 -8.04 -2.71 -3.38
N ILE A 207 -8.09 -1.61 -2.62
CA ILE A 207 -9.38 -0.92 -2.33
C ILE A 207 -10.15 -0.50 -3.60
N GLN A 208 -9.47 -0.23 -4.72
CA GLN A 208 -10.17 0.11 -5.96
C GLN A 208 -11.08 -0.99 -6.50
N TRP A 209 -10.89 -2.26 -6.09
CA TRP A 209 -11.78 -3.36 -6.41
C TRP A 209 -13.11 -3.28 -5.62
N LEU A 210 -13.06 -2.82 -4.36
CA LEU A 210 -14.25 -2.56 -3.55
C LEU A 210 -15.06 -1.38 -4.12
N ILE A 211 -14.36 -0.34 -4.58
CA ILE A 211 -14.99 0.86 -5.17
C ILE A 211 -15.65 0.52 -6.51
N ALA A 212 -15.05 -0.40 -7.28
CA ALA A 212 -15.56 -0.82 -8.58
C ALA A 212 -16.74 -1.81 -8.50
N SER A 213 -17.03 -2.37 -7.31
CA SER A 213 -18.15 -3.27 -7.10
C SER A 213 -19.49 -2.55 -7.35
N THR A 214 -20.42 -3.21 -8.06
CA THR A 214 -21.75 -2.68 -8.39
C THR A 214 -22.64 -2.48 -7.15
N ASP A 215 -23.64 -1.61 -7.29
CA ASP A 215 -24.74 -1.15 -6.41
C ASP A 215 -24.50 -0.94 -4.91
N ASP A 216 -23.71 -1.78 -4.23
CA ASP A 216 -23.54 -1.76 -2.78
C ASP A 216 -22.11 -1.41 -2.30
N LYS A 217 -21.36 -0.67 -3.12
CA LYS A 217 -19.97 -0.26 -2.82
C LYS A 217 -19.81 0.42 -1.45
N SER A 218 -20.84 1.16 -0.99
CA SER A 218 -20.80 1.88 0.29
C SER A 218 -20.80 0.91 1.47
N THR A 219 -21.64 -0.13 1.41
CA THR A 219 -21.76 -1.15 2.47
C THR A 219 -20.54 -2.05 2.46
N ILE A 220 -20.09 -2.52 1.29
CA ILE A 220 -18.87 -3.33 1.16
C ILE A 220 -17.64 -2.58 1.70
N MET A 221 -17.49 -1.30 1.32
CA MET A 221 -16.41 -0.46 1.86
C MET A 221 -16.52 -0.30 3.37
N ASN A 222 -17.73 -0.09 3.90
CA ASN A 222 -17.94 0.06 5.33
C ASN A 222 -17.58 -1.23 6.08
N ALA A 223 -18.00 -2.39 5.58
CA ALA A 223 -17.67 -3.69 6.15
C ALA A 223 -16.15 -3.93 6.16
N PHE A 224 -15.48 -3.71 5.02
CA PHE A 224 -14.03 -3.82 4.92
C PHE A 224 -13.28 -2.91 5.91
N LEU A 225 -13.66 -1.63 5.99
CA LEU A 225 -13.01 -0.68 6.89
C LEU A 225 -13.33 -0.97 8.36
N SER A 226 -14.51 -1.53 8.65
CA SER A 226 -14.85 -2.01 10.01
C SER A 226 -13.95 -3.17 10.42
N GLU A 227 -13.65 -4.07 9.49
CA GLU A 227 -12.69 -5.15 9.71
C GLU A 227 -11.26 -4.62 9.91
N VAL A 228 -10.82 -3.64 9.12
CA VAL A 228 -9.53 -2.96 9.36
C VAL A 228 -9.48 -2.39 10.78
N ALA A 229 -10.52 -1.67 11.21
CA ALA A 229 -10.59 -1.10 12.56
C ALA A 229 -10.62 -2.18 13.65
N ARG A 230 -11.37 -3.27 13.44
CA ARG A 230 -11.49 -4.39 14.37
C ARG A 230 -10.16 -5.12 14.56
N LEU A 231 -9.37 -5.27 13.51
CA LEU A 231 -8.07 -5.96 13.57
C LEU A 231 -7.00 -5.13 14.27
N LEU A 232 -7.03 -3.80 14.15
CA LEU A 232 -6.05 -2.90 14.76
C LEU A 232 -6.14 -2.91 16.28
N ARG A 233 -5.02 -3.22 16.93
CA ARG A 233 -4.88 -3.03 18.38
C ARG A 233 -4.78 -1.55 18.75
N SER A 234 -4.93 -1.24 20.03
CA SER A 234 -4.62 0.07 20.60
C SER A 234 -3.19 0.51 20.22
N GLY A 235 -3.04 1.73 19.71
CA GLY A 235 -1.80 2.26 19.14
C GLY A 235 -1.43 1.73 17.74
N GLY A 236 -2.15 0.74 17.21
CA GLY A 236 -1.92 0.13 15.89
C GLY A 236 -2.13 1.09 14.73
N GLN A 237 -1.49 0.81 13.60
CA GLN A 237 -1.46 1.69 12.42
C GLN A 237 -1.96 0.97 11.17
N CYS A 238 -2.62 1.69 10.27
CA CYS A 238 -2.95 1.19 8.95
C CYS A 238 -2.53 2.08 7.80
N VAL A 239 -2.19 1.45 6.68
CA VAL A 239 -1.89 2.11 5.41
C VAL A 239 -2.71 1.48 4.30
N LEU A 240 -3.49 2.31 3.63
CA LEU A 240 -4.33 1.91 2.51
C LEU A 240 -3.88 2.66 1.25
N GLN A 241 -3.28 1.95 0.30
CA GLN A 241 -2.85 2.49 -0.98
C GLN A 241 -3.75 1.94 -2.08
N PHE A 242 -4.30 2.81 -2.92
CA PHE A 242 -5.14 2.39 -4.04
C PHE A 242 -5.11 3.39 -5.21
N TYR A 243 -5.82 3.03 -6.28
CA TYR A 243 -5.92 3.82 -7.51
C TYR A 243 -7.32 4.46 -7.65
N PRO A 244 -7.55 5.65 -7.04
CA PRO A 244 -8.81 6.37 -7.18
C PRO A 244 -9.01 6.81 -8.63
N GLN A 245 -10.27 6.96 -9.04
CA GLN A 245 -10.67 7.52 -10.34
C GLN A 245 -11.04 8.98 -10.20
N SER A 246 -11.50 9.38 -9.02
CA SER A 246 -11.83 10.76 -8.70
C SER A 246 -11.46 11.09 -7.26
N SER A 247 -11.49 12.39 -6.92
CA SER A 247 -11.43 12.84 -5.52
C SER A 247 -12.55 12.24 -4.67
N ALA A 248 -13.72 11.96 -5.26
CA ALA A 248 -14.86 11.37 -4.56
C ALA A 248 -14.53 9.98 -4.00
N ASP A 249 -13.71 9.19 -4.69
CA ASP A 249 -13.27 7.87 -4.19
C ASP A 249 -12.39 7.99 -2.95
N ILE A 250 -11.45 8.94 -2.97
CA ILE A 250 -10.56 9.22 -1.83
C ILE A 250 -11.39 9.71 -0.65
N ASN A 251 -12.31 10.64 -0.92
CA ASN A 251 -13.20 11.19 0.09
C ASN A 251 -14.11 10.12 0.70
N LEU A 252 -14.65 9.21 -0.12
CA LEU A 252 -15.47 8.09 0.35
C LEU A 252 -14.69 7.20 1.33
N VAL A 253 -13.49 6.76 0.93
CA VAL A 253 -12.66 5.89 1.78
C VAL A 253 -12.28 6.59 3.09
N CYS A 254 -11.84 7.86 3.01
CA CYS A 254 -11.44 8.59 4.22
C CYS A 254 -12.63 8.87 5.15
N HIS A 255 -13.78 9.28 4.59
CA HIS A 255 -14.97 9.54 5.39
C HIS A 255 -15.46 8.28 6.10
N LYS A 256 -15.56 7.16 5.36
CA LYS A 256 -15.94 5.88 5.97
C LYS A 256 -14.93 5.43 7.02
N LEU A 257 -13.63 5.57 6.77
CA LEU A 257 -12.59 5.23 7.75
C LEU A 257 -12.72 6.03 9.05
N THR A 258 -13.07 7.32 8.97
CA THR A 258 -13.34 8.13 10.17
C THR A 258 -14.64 7.78 10.89
N CYS A 259 -15.57 7.09 10.23
CA CYS A 259 -16.86 6.70 10.80
C CYS A 259 -16.84 5.30 11.43
N VAL A 260 -15.96 4.39 11.01
CA VAL A 260 -15.97 3.00 11.50
C VAL A 260 -15.44 2.84 12.92
N HIS A 261 -14.62 3.79 13.41
CA HIS A 261 -14.13 3.76 14.78
C HIS A 261 -13.74 5.17 15.26
N PRO A 262 -14.26 5.64 16.41
CA PRO A 262 -14.10 7.03 16.85
C PRO A 262 -12.65 7.43 17.15
N HIS A 263 -11.79 6.47 17.50
CA HIS A 263 -10.38 6.75 17.81
C HIS A 263 -9.42 6.56 16.63
N LEU A 264 -9.93 6.41 15.40
CA LEU A 264 -9.07 6.42 14.23
C LEU A 264 -8.79 7.87 13.83
N SER A 265 -7.50 8.23 13.81
CA SER A 265 -7.01 9.51 13.30
C SER A 265 -5.89 9.27 12.31
N GLY A 266 -5.67 10.19 11.37
CA GLY A 266 -4.71 9.95 10.32
C GLY A 266 -4.52 11.10 9.35
N CYS A 267 -4.03 10.77 8.17
CA CYS A 267 -3.82 11.71 7.08
C CYS A 267 -3.81 11.01 5.73
N ARG A 268 -3.99 11.80 4.67
CA ARG A 268 -3.75 11.39 3.28
C ARG A 268 -2.34 11.83 2.93
N ILE A 269 -1.56 10.92 2.37
CA ILE A 269 -0.20 11.17 1.91
C ILE A 269 -0.19 10.97 0.41
N VAL A 270 0.18 12.00 -0.33
CA VAL A 270 0.36 11.96 -1.79
C VAL A 270 1.84 12.12 -2.09
N SER A 271 2.42 11.09 -2.69
CA SER A 271 3.85 11.07 -2.98
C SER A 271 4.15 10.30 -4.25
N ARG A 272 5.35 10.52 -4.80
CA ARG A 272 5.91 9.76 -5.91
C ARG A 272 6.97 8.80 -5.36
N PRO A 273 6.60 7.57 -4.93
CA PRO A 273 7.59 6.60 -4.44
C PRO A 273 8.54 6.11 -5.54
N LEU A 274 8.24 6.43 -6.81
CA LEU A 274 8.97 6.01 -8.00
C LEU A 274 9.05 7.17 -9.00
N LEU A 275 10.24 7.69 -9.25
CA LEU A 275 10.46 8.90 -10.08
C LEU A 275 9.82 8.81 -11.48
N ASN A 276 9.85 7.64 -12.10
CA ASN A 276 9.29 7.43 -13.44
C ASN A 276 7.80 7.07 -13.45
N ARG A 277 7.10 7.28 -12.34
CA ARG A 277 5.66 6.99 -12.20
C ARG A 277 4.92 8.21 -11.67
N GLY A 278 3.62 8.24 -11.96
CA GLY A 278 2.72 9.26 -11.41
C GLY A 278 2.59 9.17 -9.89
N LEU A 279 2.02 10.21 -9.30
CA LEU A 279 1.72 10.30 -7.87
C LEU A 279 0.86 9.11 -7.40
N LYS A 280 1.06 8.74 -6.14
CA LYS A 280 0.36 7.67 -5.44
C LYS A 280 -0.28 8.24 -4.19
N VAL A 281 -1.47 7.76 -3.89
CA VAL A 281 -2.24 8.12 -2.71
C VAL A 281 -2.11 7.00 -1.67
N PHE A 282 -1.75 7.37 -0.46
CA PHE A 282 -1.71 6.52 0.72
C PHE A 282 -2.61 7.14 1.78
N ILE A 283 -3.56 6.38 2.30
CA ILE A 283 -4.35 6.76 3.47
C ILE A 283 -3.68 6.12 4.68
N TYR A 284 -3.13 6.95 5.55
CA TYR A 284 -2.58 6.52 6.82
C TYR A 284 -3.60 6.78 7.92
N ALA A 285 -3.79 5.82 8.82
CA ALA A 285 -4.51 6.05 10.07
C ALA A 285 -3.87 5.27 11.21
N ARG A 286 -4.15 5.71 12.43
CA ARG A 286 -3.70 5.11 13.68
C ARG A 286 -4.86 5.08 14.64
N ARG A 287 -4.97 3.99 15.40
CA ARG A 287 -5.87 3.91 16.54
C ARG A 287 -5.21 4.62 17.72
N ILE A 288 -5.77 5.76 18.09
CA ILE A 288 -5.40 6.52 19.28
C ILE A 288 -6.11 5.87 20.48
N ASP A 289 -5.49 5.95 21.64
CA ASP A 289 -6.08 5.48 22.90
C ASP A 289 -7.10 6.47 23.46
#